data_AF-A0A2V9AL34-F1
#
_entry.id   AF-A0A2V9AL34-F1
#
_cell.length_a   1.000
_cell.length_b   1.000
_cell.length_c   1.000
_cell.angle_alpha   90.00
_cell.angle_beta   90.00
_cell.angle_gamma   90.00
#
_symmetry.space_group_name_H-M   'P 1'
#
loop_
_entity.id
_entity.type
_entity.pdbx_description
1 polymer ?
#
loop_
_entity_poly.entity_id
_entity_poly.type
_entity_poly.pdbx_seq_one_letter_code
_entity_poly.pdbx_strand_id
1 'polypeptide(L)'
;MHLKQSLLAERPPGHQEERRRNPRREVQGVIFLRILKSDLRSAPIRAFLMDLSASGFRASHASKELCSGQEVAFCHDAGNGMARVVWTRIDGHSVESGFLICQGKREE
;
A
#
# COMPACT_ATOMS: atom_id res chain seq x y z
N MET A 1 43.70 -32.81 -29.20
CA MET A 1 42.28 -32.38 -29.23
C MET A 1 41.89 -31.95 -27.81
N HIS A 2 41.95 -30.66 -27.49
CA HIS A 2 41.60 -30.16 -26.16
C HIS A 2 40.12 -29.72 -26.14
N LEU A 3 39.26 -30.54 -25.53
CA LEU A 3 37.86 -30.20 -25.28
C LEU A 3 37.81 -29.21 -24.11
N LYS A 4 37.52 -27.94 -24.42
CA LYS A 4 37.21 -26.91 -23.44
C LYS A 4 35.89 -27.28 -22.74
N GLN A 5 35.97 -27.64 -21.47
CA GLN A 5 34.78 -27.72 -20.61
C GLN A 5 34.21 -26.30 -20.47
N SER A 6 32.99 -26.12 -20.97
CA SER A 6 32.20 -24.92 -20.75
C SER A 6 31.79 -24.88 -19.27
N LEU A 7 32.38 -23.96 -18.52
CA LEU A 7 31.87 -23.56 -17.21
C LEU A 7 30.47 -22.95 -17.43
N LEU A 8 29.45 -23.74 -17.12
CA LEU A 8 28.09 -23.24 -16.92
C LEU A 8 28.19 -22.18 -15.82
N ALA A 9 28.08 -20.92 -16.22
CA ALA A 9 27.98 -19.80 -15.30
C ALA A 9 26.71 -20.00 -14.47
N GLU A 10 26.88 -20.39 -13.21
CA GLU A 10 25.81 -20.37 -12.23
C GLU A 10 25.30 -18.93 -12.15
N ARG A 11 24.05 -18.72 -12.58
CA ARG A 11 23.37 -17.43 -12.40
C ARG A 11 23.30 -17.18 -10.88
N PRO A 12 23.81 -16.05 -10.38
CA PRO A 12 23.62 -15.71 -8.98
C PRO A 12 22.11 -15.64 -8.68
N PRO A 13 21.67 -16.00 -7.46
CA PRO A 13 20.26 -15.88 -7.10
C PRO A 13 19.85 -14.44 -7.34
N GLY A 14 18.81 -14.25 -8.16
CA GLY A 14 18.34 -12.93 -8.54
C GLY A 14 18.11 -12.09 -7.29
N HIS A 15 18.97 -11.08 -7.08
CA HIS A 15 18.70 -10.06 -6.10
C HIS A 15 17.37 -9.42 -6.52
N GLN A 16 16.30 -9.76 -5.82
CA GLN A 16 15.06 -9.01 -5.96
C GLN A 16 15.39 -7.59 -5.48
N GLU A 17 15.63 -6.69 -6.42
CA GLU A 17 15.90 -5.30 -6.11
C GLU A 17 14.74 -4.76 -5.27
N GLU A 18 15.04 -4.28 -4.07
CA GLU A 18 14.05 -3.63 -3.22
C GLU A 18 13.57 -2.37 -3.93
N ARG A 19 12.33 -2.37 -4.41
CA ARG A 19 11.73 -1.28 -5.17
C ARG A 19 11.16 -0.17 -4.28
N ARG A 20 11.07 -0.39 -2.97
CA ARG A 20 10.52 0.58 -2.02
C ARG A 20 11.53 1.70 -1.78
N ARG A 21 11.05 2.94 -1.90
CA ARG A 21 11.85 4.15 -1.64
C ARG A 21 11.96 4.51 -0.17
N ASN A 22 11.05 4.01 0.67
CA ASN A 22 10.99 4.35 2.08
C ASN A 22 10.87 3.07 2.93
N PRO A 23 11.58 2.99 4.07
CA PRO A 23 11.39 1.91 5.03
C PRO A 23 9.95 1.95 5.56
N ARG A 24 9.42 0.76 5.88
CA ARG A 24 8.10 0.59 6.48
C ARG A 24 8.28 0.16 7.93
N ARG A 25 7.55 0.81 8.82
CA ARG A 25 7.45 0.43 10.24
C ARG A 25 6.13 -0.31 10.44
N GLU A 26 6.21 -1.51 10.99
CA GLU A 26 5.03 -2.24 11.42
C GLU A 26 4.31 -1.47 12.52
N VAL A 27 2.99 -1.39 12.40
CA VAL A 27 2.13 -0.75 13.38
C VAL A 27 0.83 -1.51 13.46
N GLN A 28 0.20 -1.46 14.63
CA GLN A 28 -1.14 -1.98 14.83
C GLN A 28 -2.01 -0.82 15.32
N GLY A 29 -3.11 -0.58 14.63
CA GLY A 29 -4.00 0.53 14.95
C GLY A 29 -5.23 0.56 14.06
N VAL A 30 -6.20 1.38 14.43
CA VAL A 30 -7.41 1.58 13.64
C VAL A 30 -7.22 2.81 12.75
N ILE A 31 -7.65 2.70 11.50
CA ILE A 31 -7.72 3.81 10.56
C ILE A 31 -9.10 3.84 9.92
N PHE A 32 -9.66 5.03 9.79
CA PHE A 32 -10.93 5.25 9.11
C PHE A 32 -10.67 5.84 7.73
N LEU A 33 -11.29 5.24 6.70
CA LEU A 33 -11.14 5.65 5.31
C LEU A 33 -12.49 6.11 4.74
N ARG A 34 -12.48 7.19 3.97
CA ARG A 34 -13.67 7.70 3.26
C ARG A 34 -13.33 7.94 1.79
N ILE A 35 -14.05 7.29 0.89
CA ILE A 35 -13.89 7.47 -0.55
C ILE A 35 -14.38 8.87 -0.93
N LEU A 36 -13.53 9.67 -1.58
CA LEU A 36 -13.81 11.11 -1.81
C LEU A 36 -14.76 11.38 -2.98
N LYS A 37 -14.73 10.54 -4.01
CA LYS A 37 -15.53 10.72 -5.23
C LYS A 37 -16.72 9.76 -5.32
N SER A 38 -17.13 9.17 -4.20
CA SER A 38 -18.36 8.37 -4.15
C SER A 38 -19.56 9.31 -3.97
N ASP A 39 -20.55 9.12 -4.83
CA ASP A 39 -21.88 9.72 -4.83
C ASP A 39 -22.70 9.35 -3.58
N LEU A 40 -22.34 8.24 -2.93
CA LEU A 40 -22.97 7.77 -1.71
C LEU A 40 -22.32 8.41 -0.48
N ARG A 41 -23.15 8.84 0.49
CA ARG A 41 -22.72 9.18 1.86
C ARG A 41 -22.26 7.93 2.60
N SER A 42 -21.29 7.20 2.04
CA SER A 42 -20.79 5.97 2.62
C SER A 42 -20.22 6.25 4.01
N ALA A 43 -20.59 5.41 4.97
CA ALA A 43 -19.97 5.44 6.29
C ALA A 43 -18.45 5.24 6.14
N PRO A 44 -17.63 5.81 7.05
CA PRO A 44 -16.20 5.55 7.04
C PRO A 44 -15.93 4.04 7.09
N ILE A 45 -15.07 3.56 6.21
CA ILE A 45 -14.56 2.20 6.22
C ILE A 45 -13.58 2.12 7.39
N ARG A 46 -13.91 1.30 8.39
CA ARG A 46 -12.99 0.95 9.47
C ARG A 46 -11.99 -0.08 8.95
N ALA A 47 -10.70 0.20 9.08
CA ALA A 47 -9.61 -0.66 8.66
C ALA A 47 -8.57 -0.79 9.77
N PHE A 48 -7.72 -1.80 9.67
CA PHE A 48 -6.59 -2.05 10.56
C PHE A 48 -5.29 -1.74 9.85
N LEU A 49 -4.51 -0.83 10.44
CA LEU A 49 -3.19 -0.47 9.95
C LEU A 49 -2.23 -1.64 10.19
N MET A 50 -1.42 -1.96 9.19
CA MET A 50 -0.42 -3.03 9.25
C MET A 50 1.00 -2.47 9.24
N ASP A 51 1.24 -1.46 8.40
CA ASP A 51 2.51 -0.75 8.35
C ASP A 51 2.34 0.68 7.82
N LEU A 52 3.30 1.53 8.16
CA LEU A 52 3.41 2.93 7.76
C LEU A 52 4.80 3.21 7.18
N SER A 53 4.86 4.18 6.26
CA SER A 53 6.08 4.82 5.78
C SER A 53 5.83 6.33 5.65
N ALA A 54 6.88 7.11 5.40
CA ALA A 54 6.74 8.54 5.15
C ALA A 54 5.83 8.89 3.96
N SER A 55 5.65 7.97 3.01
CA SER A 55 4.91 8.20 1.76
C SER A 55 3.56 7.48 1.69
N GLY A 56 3.22 6.62 2.66
CA GLY A 56 2.09 5.71 2.48
C GLY A 56 1.95 4.69 3.58
N PHE A 57 0.91 3.86 3.49
CA PHE A 57 0.58 2.85 4.49
C PHE A 57 -0.08 1.62 3.86
N ARG A 58 -0.18 0.55 4.64
CA ARG A 58 -0.97 -0.63 4.30
C ARG A 58 -2.02 -0.87 5.39
N ALA A 59 -3.22 -1.20 4.96
CA ALA A 59 -4.31 -1.53 5.86
C ALA A 59 -5.11 -2.74 5.37
N SER A 60 -5.66 -3.49 6.32
CA SER A 60 -6.62 -4.57 6.08
C SER A 60 -8.04 -4.12 6.44
N HIS A 61 -9.01 -4.44 5.60
CA HIS A 61 -10.42 -4.09 5.78
C HIS A 61 -11.36 -5.13 5.16
N ALA A 62 -12.65 -5.07 5.49
CA ALA A 62 -13.68 -5.92 4.88
C ALA A 62 -14.39 -5.27 3.68
N SER A 63 -14.17 -3.96 3.43
CA SER A 63 -14.85 -3.26 2.33
C SER A 63 -14.38 -3.75 0.96
N LYS A 64 -15.33 -3.99 0.06
CA LYS A 64 -15.10 -4.32 -1.35
C LYS A 64 -15.17 -3.10 -2.27
N GLU A 65 -15.40 -1.92 -1.71
CA GLU A 65 -15.59 -0.67 -2.46
C GLU A 65 -14.26 -0.01 -2.88
N LEU A 66 -13.15 -0.41 -2.25
CA LEU A 66 -11.82 0.16 -2.47
C LEU A 66 -11.11 -0.50 -3.66
N CYS A 67 -10.99 0.27 -4.73
CA CYS A 67 -10.33 -0.07 -5.98
C CYS A 67 -9.09 0.80 -6.20
N SER A 68 -8.09 0.26 -6.91
CA SER A 68 -6.88 1.01 -7.27
C SER A 68 -7.22 2.29 -8.05
N GLY A 69 -6.46 3.35 -7.78
CA GLY A 69 -6.65 4.68 -8.36
C GLY A 69 -7.62 5.59 -7.59
N GLN A 70 -8.48 5.05 -6.73
CA GLN A 70 -9.40 5.86 -5.93
C GLN A 70 -8.66 6.66 -4.86
N GLU A 71 -9.18 7.86 -4.59
CA GLU A 71 -8.71 8.72 -3.51
C GLU A 71 -9.62 8.59 -2.28
N VAL A 72 -8.98 8.47 -1.13
CA VAL A 72 -9.62 8.37 0.17
C VAL A 72 -9.11 9.45 1.10
N ALA A 73 -9.99 10.04 1.89
CA ALA A 73 -9.56 10.67 3.13
C ALA A 73 -9.29 9.58 4.17
N PHE A 74 -8.24 9.75 4.97
CA PHE A 74 -7.92 8.85 6.07
C PHE A 74 -7.78 9.60 7.39
N CYS A 75 -8.08 8.93 8.49
CA CYS A 75 -7.86 9.44 9.84
C CYS A 75 -7.46 8.29 10.78
N HIS A 76 -6.40 8.50 11.55
CA HIS A 76 -5.91 7.62 12.62
C HIS A 76 -5.34 8.49 13.76
N ASP A 77 -4.99 7.88 14.89
CA ASP A 77 -4.56 8.61 16.10
C ASP A 77 -3.38 9.58 15.85
N ALA A 78 -2.44 9.20 15.01
CA ALA A 78 -1.27 10.03 14.68
C ALA A 78 -1.49 11.09 13.58
N GLY A 79 -2.67 11.20 12.97
CA GLY A 79 -2.90 12.17 11.88
C GLY A 79 -4.02 11.81 10.90
N ASN A 80 -4.31 12.76 10.01
CA ASN A 80 -5.29 12.61 8.94
C ASN A 80 -4.73 13.19 7.63
N GLY A 81 -5.39 12.87 6.52
CA GLY A 81 -5.00 13.38 5.21
C GLY A 81 -5.73 12.69 4.06
N MET A 82 -5.16 12.80 2.86
CA MET A 82 -5.65 12.11 1.67
C MET A 82 -4.64 11.09 1.20
N ALA A 83 -5.12 9.97 0.66
CA ALA A 83 -4.29 8.96 0.05
C ALA A 83 -4.97 8.35 -1.17
N ARG A 84 -4.17 7.76 -2.06
CA ARG A 84 -4.65 7.02 -3.22
C ARG A 84 -4.40 5.54 -3.04
N VAL A 85 -5.39 4.71 -3.34
CA VAL A 85 -5.24 3.26 -3.39
C VAL A 85 -4.30 2.92 -4.55
N VAL A 86 -3.20 2.24 -4.28
CA VAL A 86 -2.22 1.83 -5.31
C VAL A 86 -2.38 0.37 -5.71
N TRP A 87 -2.80 -0.48 -4.77
CA TRP A 87 -3.12 -1.88 -5.02
C TRP A 87 -4.11 -2.39 -3.97
N THR A 88 -4.82 -3.46 -4.34
CA THR A 88 -5.72 -4.19 -3.47
C THR A 88 -5.48 -5.69 -3.67
N ARG A 89 -5.42 -6.46 -2.59
CA ARG A 89 -5.30 -7.92 -2.58
C ARG A 89 -6.39 -8.48 -1.69
N ILE A 90 -7.15 -9.43 -2.19
CA ILE A 90 -8.15 -10.16 -1.40
C ILE A 90 -7.45 -11.36 -0.77
N ASP A 91 -7.55 -11.48 0.56
CA ASP A 91 -7.06 -12.61 1.34
C ASP A 91 -8.21 -13.20 2.18
N GLY A 92 -8.81 -14.27 1.64
CA GLY A 92 -10.00 -14.90 2.19
C GLY A 92 -11.18 -13.92 2.32
N HIS A 93 -11.52 -13.58 3.56
CA HIS A 93 -12.60 -12.64 3.89
C HIS A 93 -12.13 -11.19 4.09
N SER A 94 -10.83 -10.96 4.07
CA SER A 94 -10.23 -9.64 4.24
C SER A 94 -9.66 -9.11 2.93
N VAL A 95 -9.51 -7.80 2.86
CA VAL A 95 -8.93 -7.09 1.75
C VAL A 95 -7.77 -6.27 2.29
N GLU A 96 -6.57 -6.53 1.80
CA GLU A 96 -5.42 -5.68 2.05
C GLU A 96 -5.30 -4.65 0.93
N SER A 97 -5.10 -3.40 1.30
CA SER A 97 -4.85 -2.32 0.34
C SER A 97 -3.61 -1.53 0.72
N GLY A 98 -2.85 -1.16 -0.31
CA GLY A 98 -1.75 -0.21 -0.21
C GLY A 98 -2.23 1.19 -0.56
N PHE A 99 -1.82 2.18 0.23
CA PHE A 99 -2.19 3.57 0.07
C PHE A 99 -0.95 4.45 -0.05
N LEU A 100 -0.95 5.35 -1.03
CA LEU A 100 0.05 6.40 -1.20
C LEU A 100 -0.53 7.71 -0.68
N ILE A 101 0.09 8.32 0.33
CA ILE A 101 -0.34 9.61 0.87
C ILE A 101 -0.17 10.68 -0.21
N CYS A 102 -1.24 11.41 -0.48
CA CYS A 102 -1.20 12.59 -1.33
C CYS A 102 -0.60 13.73 -0.50
N GLN A 103 0.55 14.27 -0.93
CA GLN A 103 1.03 15.52 -0.34
C GLN A 103 -0.03 16.59 -0.61
N GLY A 104 -0.46 17.31 0.43
CA GLY A 104 -1.29 18.49 0.23
C GLY A 104 -0.52 19.44 -0.68
N LYS A 105 -1.13 19.88 -1.79
CA LYS A 105 -0.66 21.10 -2.43
C LYS A 105 -0.76 22.18 -1.36
N ARG A 106 0.37 22.69 -0.88
CA ARG A 106 0.36 24.02 -0.29
C ARG A 106 0.03 24.92 -1.48
N GLU A 107 -1.18 25.43 -1.52
CA GLU A 107 -1.47 26.63 -2.30
C GLU A 107 -0.63 27.73 -1.64
N GLU A 108 0.34 28.22 -2.39
CA GLU A 108 1.14 29.42 -2.07
C GLU A 108 0.39 30.66 -2.58
#